data_AF-A0A6A5A8K6-F1
#
_entry.id   AF-A0A6A5A8K6-F1
#
_cell.length_a   1.000
_cell.length_b   1.000
_cell.length_c   1.000
_cell.angle_alpha   90.00
_cell.angle_beta   90.00
_cell.angle_gamma   90.00
#
_symmetry.space_group_name_H-M   'P 1'
#
loop_
_entity.id
_entity.type
_entity.pdbx_description
1 polymer ?
#
loop_
_entity_poly.entity_id
_entity_poly.type
_entity_poly.pdbx_seq_one_letter_code
_entity_poly.pdbx_strand_id
1 'polypeptide(L)'
;NSGSKARRSAEVIEATIKAVPQEDRQTLRSLAAHSGIPKTTIMRHMAANKKLMARSSHVKPFLTDANKTERLRFAMNFLLPGSKGRHFFDNMLRENSTYTKMKNWPIAPPNPNDLSQK
;
A
#
# COMPACT_ATOMS: atom_id res chain seq x y z
N ASN A 1 -22.44 -31.10 33.59
CA ASN A 1 -21.60 -30.82 32.41
C ASN A 1 -20.67 -29.66 32.73
N SER A 2 -19.46 -29.94 33.22
CA SER A 2 -18.42 -28.94 33.38
C SER A 2 -17.75 -28.74 32.02
N GLY A 3 -18.00 -27.60 31.38
CA GLY A 3 -17.51 -27.31 30.03
C GLY A 3 -15.98 -27.43 29.90
N SER A 4 -15.49 -27.54 28.66
CA SER A 4 -14.06 -27.66 28.35
C SER A 4 -13.26 -26.46 28.88
N LYS A 5 -12.12 -26.74 29.54
CA LYS A 5 -11.21 -25.72 30.06
C LYS A 5 -10.51 -24.99 28.91
N ALA A 6 -10.34 -23.68 29.04
CA ALA A 6 -9.62 -22.89 28.04
C ALA A 6 -8.15 -23.32 27.96
N ARG A 7 -7.68 -23.67 26.75
CA ARG A 7 -6.28 -24.12 26.53
C ARG A 7 -5.24 -23.01 26.66
N ARG A 8 -5.63 -21.74 26.42
CA ARG A 8 -4.74 -20.57 26.49
C ARG A 8 -5.24 -19.59 27.54
N SER A 9 -4.33 -19.00 28.31
CA SER A 9 -4.65 -17.90 29.23
C SER A 9 -4.96 -16.61 28.45
N ALA A 10 -5.72 -15.71 29.08
CA ALA A 10 -6.08 -14.42 28.47
C ALA A 10 -4.84 -13.58 28.12
N GLU A 11 -3.82 -13.60 28.99
CA GLU A 11 -2.57 -12.87 28.81
C GLU A 11 -1.77 -13.35 27.60
N VAL A 12 -1.66 -14.67 27.41
CA VAL A 12 -0.98 -15.24 26.24
C VAL A 12 -1.70 -14.86 24.95
N ILE A 13 -3.04 -14.85 24.96
CA ILE A 13 -3.83 -14.42 23.80
C ILE A 13 -3.56 -12.95 23.48
N GLU A 14 -3.55 -12.07 24.49
CA GLU A 14 -3.27 -10.64 24.32
C GLU A 14 -1.86 -10.39 23.78
N ALA A 15 -0.84 -11.06 24.35
CA ALA A 15 0.54 -10.94 23.92
C ALA A 15 0.72 -11.39 22.46
N THR A 16 0.11 -12.53 22.09
CA THR A 16 0.16 -13.05 20.72
C THR A 16 -0.50 -12.10 19.73
N ILE A 17 -1.68 -11.54 20.05
CA ILE A 17 -2.38 -10.57 19.18
C ILE A 17 -1.55 -9.28 19.04
N LYS A 18 -0.90 -8.82 20.11
CA LYS A 18 -0.02 -7.64 20.11
C LYS A 18 1.31 -7.86 19.37
N ALA A 19 1.71 -9.09 19.09
CA ALA A 19 2.91 -9.38 18.31
C ALA A 19 2.66 -9.31 16.78
N VAL A 20 1.42 -9.56 16.33
CA VAL A 20 1.04 -9.48 14.90
C VAL A 20 1.11 -8.03 14.41
N PRO A 21 1.61 -7.68 13.21
CA PRO A 21 1.58 -6.30 12.69
C PRO A 21 0.17 -5.70 12.64
N GLN A 22 0.02 -4.37 12.77
CA GLN A 22 -1.29 -3.72 12.92
C GLN A 22 -2.18 -3.85 11.66
N GLU A 23 -1.56 -3.87 10.49
CA GLU A 23 -2.14 -4.11 9.18
C GLU A 23 -2.79 -5.49 9.06
N ASP A 24 -2.30 -6.48 9.81
CA ASP A 24 -2.82 -7.85 9.80
C ASP A 24 -3.91 -8.07 10.87
N ARG A 25 -4.09 -7.11 11.78
CA ARG A 25 -5.14 -7.14 12.84
C ARG A 25 -6.49 -6.59 12.38
N GLN A 26 -6.65 -6.24 11.10
CA GLN A 26 -7.84 -5.52 10.60
C GLN A 26 -9.11 -6.37 10.64
N THR A 27 -9.01 -7.65 10.27
CA THR A 27 -10.14 -8.58 10.29
C THR A 27 -9.84 -9.76 11.20
N LEU A 28 -10.87 -10.29 11.87
CA LEU A 28 -10.73 -11.51 12.66
C LEU A 28 -10.22 -12.71 11.86
N ARG A 29 -10.41 -12.69 10.53
CA ARG A 29 -9.95 -13.74 9.62
C ARG A 29 -8.44 -13.63 9.40
N SER A 30 -7.94 -12.44 9.07
CA SER A 30 -6.50 -12.17 8.94
C SER A 30 -5.78 -12.37 10.26
N LEU A 31 -6.34 -11.86 11.37
CA LEU A 31 -5.75 -12.00 12.69
C LEU A 31 -5.61 -13.48 13.09
N ALA A 32 -6.60 -14.33 12.78
CA ALA A 32 -6.52 -15.75 13.07
C ALA A 32 -5.41 -16.45 12.26
N ALA A 33 -5.24 -16.07 10.99
CA ALA A 33 -4.19 -16.59 10.13
C ALA A 33 -2.78 -16.23 10.65
N HIS A 34 -2.57 -14.97 11.03
CA HIS A 34 -1.26 -14.47 11.45
C HIS A 34 -0.92 -14.76 12.93
N SER A 35 -1.91 -14.89 13.81
CA SER A 35 -1.67 -15.23 15.22
C SER A 35 -1.63 -16.73 15.53
N GLY A 36 -2.10 -17.58 14.59
CA GLY A 36 -2.30 -19.02 14.85
C GLY A 36 -3.37 -19.32 15.92
N ILE A 37 -4.18 -18.33 16.31
CA ILE A 37 -5.28 -18.49 17.25
C ILE A 37 -6.58 -18.62 16.45
N PRO A 38 -7.40 -19.67 16.70
CA PRO A 38 -8.66 -19.82 16.01
C PRO A 38 -9.59 -18.62 16.23
N LYS A 39 -10.24 -18.15 15.15
CA LYS A 39 -11.18 -17.02 15.15
C LYS A 39 -12.20 -17.08 16.31
N THR A 40 -12.77 -18.26 16.57
CA THR A 40 -13.77 -18.46 17.64
C THR A 40 -13.19 -18.21 19.04
N THR A 41 -11.90 -18.50 19.23
CA THR A 41 -11.20 -18.24 20.49
C THR A 41 -10.95 -16.75 20.69
N ILE A 42 -10.57 -16.04 19.62
CA ILE A 42 -10.41 -14.58 19.64
C ILE A 42 -11.76 -13.92 19.96
N MET A 43 -12.85 -14.32 19.29
CA MET A 43 -14.19 -13.78 19.55
C MET A 43 -14.64 -13.98 21.00
N ARG A 44 -14.47 -15.19 21.55
CA ARG A 44 -14.78 -15.48 22.95
C ARG A 44 -13.92 -14.67 23.91
N HIS A 45 -12.62 -14.51 23.61
CA HIS A 45 -11.72 -13.70 24.41
C HIS A 45 -12.14 -12.21 24.39
N MET A 46 -12.52 -11.65 23.23
CA MET A 46 -13.04 -10.28 23.13
C MET A 46 -14.36 -10.09 23.90
N ALA A 47 -15.23 -11.10 23.90
CA ALA A 47 -16.49 -11.07 24.66
C ALA A 47 -16.27 -11.11 26.17
N ALA A 48 -15.30 -11.91 26.64
CA ALA A 48 -14.96 -12.04 28.05
C ALA A 48 -14.10 -10.87 28.57
N ASN A 49 -13.15 -10.40 27.75
CA ASN A 49 -12.18 -9.36 28.08
C ASN A 49 -12.40 -8.17 27.15
N LYS A 50 -13.00 -7.09 27.66
CA LYS A 50 -13.29 -5.87 26.89
C LYS A 50 -12.06 -5.01 26.53
N LYS A 51 -10.85 -5.58 26.59
CA LYS A 51 -9.59 -4.87 26.26
C LYS A 51 -9.31 -4.83 24.77
N LEU A 52 -9.69 -5.88 24.03
CA LEU A 52 -9.52 -5.96 22.59
C LEU A 52 -10.87 -5.67 21.92
N MET A 53 -11.00 -4.49 21.33
CA MET A 53 -12.23 -4.06 20.67
C MET A 53 -11.91 -3.42 19.32
N ALA A 54 -12.85 -3.55 18.38
CA ALA A 54 -12.77 -2.81 17.12
C ALA A 54 -12.85 -1.31 17.42
N ARG A 55 -11.92 -0.54 16.85
CA ARG A 55 -11.93 0.93 16.94
C ARG A 55 -12.10 1.50 15.55
N SER A 56 -13.16 2.28 15.36
CA SER A 56 -13.30 3.15 14.21
C SER A 56 -12.76 4.53 14.59
N SER A 57 -11.78 5.01 13.82
CA SER A 57 -11.34 6.40 13.89
C SER A 57 -12.05 7.18 12.78
N HIS A 58 -12.71 8.26 13.14
CA HIS A 58 -13.22 9.22 12.16
C HIS A 58 -12.25 10.41 12.07
N VAL A 59 -11.70 10.66 10.89
CA VAL A 59 -10.83 11.82 10.67
C VAL A 59 -11.73 13.06 10.58
N LYS A 60 -11.74 13.88 11.63
CA LYS A 60 -12.37 15.22 11.63
C LYS A 60 -11.32 16.29 11.28
N PRO A 61 -11.72 17.38 10.62
CA PRO A 61 -13.09 17.77 10.28
C PRO A 61 -13.60 17.17 8.96
N PHE A 62 -14.93 17.06 8.85
CA PHE A 62 -15.58 16.82 7.56
C PHE A 62 -15.09 17.86 6.54
N LEU A 63 -14.88 17.45 5.30
CA LEU A 63 -14.53 18.39 4.25
C LEU A 63 -15.69 19.35 4.03
N THR A 64 -15.51 20.59 4.49
CA THR A 64 -16.30 21.73 4.02
C THR A 64 -16.07 21.90 2.52
N ASP A 65 -17.01 22.55 1.82
CA ASP A 65 -16.84 22.76 0.38
C ASP A 65 -15.58 23.59 0.06
N ALA A 66 -15.22 24.54 0.93
CA ALA A 66 -13.95 25.27 0.85
C ALA A 66 -12.72 24.33 0.98
N ASN A 67 -12.77 23.34 1.88
CA ASN A 67 -11.68 22.36 2.00
C ASN A 67 -11.59 21.45 0.77
N LYS A 68 -12.71 21.13 0.12
CA LYS A 68 -12.72 20.37 -1.14
C LYS A 68 -12.08 21.18 -2.27
N THR A 69 -12.40 22.47 -2.40
CA THR A 69 -11.84 23.33 -3.45
C THR A 69 -10.34 23.52 -3.28
N GLU A 70 -9.85 23.74 -2.05
CA GLU A 70 -8.40 23.88 -1.82
C GLU A 70 -7.65 22.56 -2.06
N ARG A 71 -8.23 21.42 -1.67
CA ARG A 71 -7.63 20.11 -1.97
C ARG A 71 -7.62 19.82 -3.47
N LEU A 72 -8.67 20.20 -4.20
CA LEU A 72 -8.71 20.07 -5.65
C LEU A 72 -7.67 20.97 -6.31
N ARG A 73 -7.54 22.23 -5.88
CA ARG A 73 -6.50 23.15 -6.35
C ARG A 73 -5.10 22.58 -6.12
N PHE A 74 -4.84 22.06 -4.91
CA PHE A 74 -3.57 21.41 -4.58
C PHE A 74 -3.30 20.21 -5.50
N ALA A 75 -4.28 19.32 -5.68
CA ALA A 75 -4.15 18.16 -6.57
C ALA A 75 -3.92 18.56 -8.04
N MET A 76 -4.60 19.60 -8.53
CA MET A 76 -4.45 20.11 -9.89
C MET A 76 -3.04 20.63 -10.19
N ASN A 77 -2.31 21.10 -9.18
CA ASN A 77 -0.92 21.56 -9.34
C ASN A 77 0.06 20.42 -9.72
N PHE A 78 -0.31 19.16 -9.47
CA PHE A 78 0.48 17.99 -9.88
C PHE A 78 0.14 17.47 -11.27
N LEU A 79 -0.83 18.09 -11.96
CA LEU A 79 -1.29 17.67 -13.28
C LEU A 79 -0.78 18.61 -14.36
N LEU A 80 -0.42 18.03 -15.52
CA LEU A 80 -0.07 18.77 -16.70
C LEU A 80 -1.34 19.16 -17.49
N PRO A 81 -1.48 20.44 -17.89
CA PRO A 81 -2.62 20.87 -18.68
C PRO A 81 -2.56 20.30 -20.11
N GLY A 82 -3.66 19.73 -20.55
CA GLY A 82 -3.86 19.18 -21.89
C GLY A 82 -4.88 19.97 -22.72
N SER A 83 -5.03 19.58 -23.98
CA SER A 83 -6.04 20.19 -24.86
C SER A 83 -7.47 19.87 -24.43
N LYS A 84 -8.37 20.85 -24.59
CA LYS A 84 -9.82 20.74 -24.29
C LYS A 84 -10.15 20.42 -22.82
N GLY A 85 -9.39 20.97 -21.87
CA GLY A 85 -9.65 20.78 -20.44
C GLY A 85 -9.27 19.39 -19.91
N ARG A 86 -8.49 18.63 -20.66
CA ARG A 86 -7.92 17.37 -20.20
C ARG A 86 -6.71 17.66 -19.31
N HIS A 87 -6.50 16.82 -18.30
CA HIS A 87 -5.34 16.86 -17.44
C HIS A 87 -4.63 15.51 -17.50
N PHE A 88 -3.32 15.52 -17.59
CA PHE A 88 -2.50 14.32 -17.57
C PHE A 88 -1.67 14.32 -16.30
N PHE A 89 -1.55 13.17 -15.62
CA PHE A 89 -0.46 13.02 -14.65
C PHE A 89 0.85 13.14 -15.41
N ASP A 90 1.84 13.84 -14.87
CA ASP A 90 3.20 13.65 -15.34
C ASP A 90 3.47 12.15 -15.17
N ASN A 91 3.73 11.45 -16.28
CA ASN A 91 4.17 10.08 -16.16
C ASN A 91 5.45 10.17 -15.33
N MET A 92 5.39 9.78 -14.06
CA MET A 92 6.53 9.74 -13.13
C MET A 92 7.72 8.95 -13.71
N LEU A 93 7.47 8.21 -14.80
CA LEU A 93 8.43 7.74 -15.78
C LEU A 93 8.55 8.77 -16.92
N ARG A 94 9.17 9.92 -16.66
CA ARG A 94 9.93 10.57 -17.72
C ARG A 94 11.13 9.68 -17.90
N GLU A 95 10.96 8.60 -18.69
CA GLU A 95 12.09 7.96 -19.32
C GLU A 95 12.79 9.11 -20.03
N ASN A 96 13.93 9.52 -19.48
CA ASN A 96 14.84 10.42 -20.13
C ASN A 96 15.24 9.69 -21.41
N SER A 97 14.46 9.86 -22.49
CA SER A 97 14.70 9.25 -23.79
C SER A 97 15.93 9.92 -24.40
N THR A 98 17.07 9.57 -23.83
CA THR A 98 18.39 9.65 -24.42
C THR A 98 18.50 8.65 -25.58
N TYR A 99 17.61 7.64 -25.61
CA TYR A 99 17.55 6.61 -26.66
C TYR A 99 17.10 7.12 -28.03
N THR A 100 16.32 8.20 -28.14
CA THR A 100 16.01 8.78 -29.46
C THR A 100 17.20 9.53 -30.07
N LYS A 101 18.12 10.05 -29.24
CA LYS A 101 19.34 10.73 -29.73
C LYS A 101 20.42 9.75 -30.22
N MET A 102 20.38 8.49 -29.76
CA MET A 102 21.35 7.46 -30.12
C MET A 102 21.08 6.74 -31.45
N LYS A 103 19.85 6.78 -31.99
CA LYS A 103 19.50 6.10 -33.26
C LYS A 103 19.89 6.86 -34.53
N ASN A 104 20.25 8.14 -34.43
CA ASN A 104 20.64 8.99 -35.56
C ASN A 104 22.12 9.44 -35.49
N TRP A 105 22.95 8.76 -34.70
CA TRP A 105 24.40 9.00 -34.73
C TRP A 105 24.97 8.48 -36.06
N PRO A 106 25.77 9.25 -36.80
CA PRO A 106 26.33 8.78 -38.06
C PRO A 106 27.27 7.61 -37.75
N ILE A 107 26.90 6.41 -38.20
CA ILE A 107 27.78 5.25 -38.22
C ILE A 107 28.96 5.65 -39.12
N ALA A 108 30.13 5.85 -38.53
CA ALA A 108 31.35 6.05 -39.31
C ALA A 108 31.53 4.83 -40.23
N PRO A 109 31.80 5.03 -41.54
CA PRO A 109 31.98 3.90 -42.45
C PRO A 109 33.10 2.99 -41.92
N PRO A 110 32.96 1.66 -42.03
CA PRO A 110 33.94 0.72 -41.53
C PRO A 110 35.30 0.97 -42.18
N ASN A 111 36.36 0.84 -41.37
CA ASN A 111 37.75 1.00 -41.78
C ASN A 111 38.09 -0.03 -42.88
N PRO A 112 38.58 0.39 -44.06
CA PRO A 112 38.87 -0.53 -45.16
C PRO A 112 39.97 -1.56 -44.88
N ASN A 113 40.67 -1.48 -43.74
CA ASN A 113 41.74 -2.41 -43.39
C ASN A 113 41.31 -3.65 -42.56
N ASP A 114 40.04 -3.75 -42.15
CA ASP A 114 39.58 -4.89 -41.32
C ASP A 114 39.25 -6.17 -42.13
N LEU A 115 39.46 -6.19 -43.45
CA LEU A 115 39.21 -7.37 -44.31
C LEU A 115 40.46 -8.19 -44.67
N SER A 116 41.57 -8.04 -43.93
CA SER A 116 42.85 -8.72 -44.24
C SER A 116 43.43 -9.57 -43.10
N GLN A 117 42.61 -10.19 -42.26
CA GLN A 117 43.06 -11.29 -41.40
C GLN A 117 42.09 -12.46 -41.60
N LYS A 118 42.63 -13.52 -42.20
CA LYS A 118 41.95 -14.79 -42.53
C LYS A 118 41.49 -15.53 -41.28
#